data_AF-A0A9W7CIU0-F1
#
_entry.id   AF-A0A9W7CIU0-F1
#
_cell.length_a   1.000
_cell.length_b   1.000
_cell.length_c   1.000
_cell.angle_alpha   90.00
_cell.angle_beta   90.00
_cell.angle_gamma   90.00
#
_symmetry.space_group_name_H-M   'P 1'
#
loop_
_entity.id
_entity.type
_entity.pdbx_description
1 polymer ?
#
loop_
_entity_poly.entity_id
_entity_poly.type
_entity_poly.pdbx_seq_one_letter_code
_entity_poly.pdbx_strand_id
1 'polypeptide(L)'
;MDTMWKYSFPGSDADFRDVVCAVQSISMYNSDYNIDATQFLNNSFKIKVPTARTTSTVSVSLPEGLYSYSKINRSIQTALVNAGAYLINPSGENVFYIQLTENSVYYAAQFDFSSTPTGGTWTRPASGLFSSGGTGLPAIRGTPVPRLIIDNAAFGKVVGLTAGTYPSALQQFHVLGY
;
A
#
# COMPACT_ATOMS: atom_id res chain seq x y z
N MET A 1 -14.34 -9.55 23.02
CA MET A 1 -13.99 -10.87 23.58
C MET A 1 -12.49 -10.99 23.41
N ASP A 2 -11.71 -10.66 24.44
CA ASP A 2 -10.25 -10.81 24.38
C ASP A 2 -9.91 -12.27 24.70
N THR A 3 -9.43 -13.00 23.72
CA THR A 3 -8.94 -14.37 23.90
C THR A 3 -7.48 -14.33 24.29
N MET A 4 -7.20 -14.56 25.58
CA MET A 4 -5.85 -14.77 26.10
C MET A 4 -5.47 -16.25 26.01
N TRP A 5 -4.37 -16.56 25.33
CA TRP A 5 -3.76 -17.90 25.34
C TRP A 5 -2.55 -17.89 26.28
N LYS A 6 -2.54 -18.79 27.27
CA LYS A 6 -1.48 -18.91 28.28
C LYS A 6 -0.87 -20.32 28.21
N TYR A 7 0.42 -20.40 27.87
CA TYR A 7 1.19 -21.64 27.96
C TYR A 7 1.89 -21.72 29.33
N SER A 8 1.76 -22.85 30.00
CA SER A 8 2.47 -23.13 31.25
C SER A 8 3.49 -24.23 31.00
N PHE A 9 4.76 -23.97 31.31
CA PHE A 9 5.84 -24.94 31.11
C PHE A 9 5.64 -26.15 32.04
N PRO A 10 5.48 -27.38 31.52
CA PRO A 10 5.32 -28.56 32.37
C PRO A 10 6.64 -28.91 33.04
N GLY A 11 6.64 -29.10 34.37
CA GLY A 11 7.81 -29.60 35.10
C GLY A 11 8.97 -28.61 35.27
N SER A 12 8.72 -27.30 35.18
CA SER A 12 9.75 -26.28 35.27
C SER A 12 10.21 -26.04 36.72
N ASP A 13 11.39 -26.58 37.09
CA ASP A 13 12.22 -26.08 38.20
C ASP A 13 12.85 -24.71 37.90
N ALA A 14 12.57 -24.12 36.73
CA ALA A 14 13.05 -22.79 36.38
C ALA A 14 12.31 -21.72 37.20
N ASP A 15 13.02 -21.16 38.17
CA ASP A 15 12.62 -20.00 38.94
C ASP A 15 12.96 -18.72 38.17
N PHE A 16 11.94 -18.01 37.69
CA PHE A 16 12.11 -16.75 36.96
C PHE A 16 12.07 -15.51 37.88
N ARG A 17 12.38 -15.65 39.17
CA ARG A 17 12.57 -14.51 40.08
C ARG A 17 13.85 -13.75 39.69
N ASP A 18 13.73 -12.43 39.54
CA ASP A 18 14.82 -11.49 39.22
C ASP A 18 15.61 -11.78 37.93
N VAL A 19 14.98 -12.40 36.91
CA VAL A 19 15.61 -12.62 35.59
C VAL A 19 14.90 -11.86 34.48
N VAL A 20 15.69 -11.42 33.48
CA VAL A 20 15.17 -10.77 32.27
C VAL A 20 14.92 -11.84 31.22
N CYS A 21 13.66 -11.99 30.81
CA CYS A 21 13.28 -12.88 29.73
C CYS A 21 13.17 -12.08 28.42
N ALA A 22 13.93 -12.50 27.39
CA ALA A 22 13.81 -11.95 26.05
C ALA A 22 13.13 -12.98 25.15
N VAL A 23 12.07 -12.56 24.46
CA VAL A 23 11.39 -13.39 23.48
C VAL A 23 12.22 -13.39 22.19
N GLN A 24 12.83 -14.52 21.86
CA GLN A 24 13.61 -14.66 20.62
C GLN A 24 12.71 -14.75 19.37
N SER A 25 11.64 -15.54 19.45
CA SER A 25 10.66 -15.69 18.37
C SER A 25 9.36 -16.30 18.90
N ILE A 26 8.23 -15.86 18.35
CA ILE A 26 6.94 -16.52 18.52
C ILE A 26 6.50 -16.98 17.13
N SER A 27 6.30 -18.29 16.98
CA SER A 27 5.73 -18.86 15.75
C SER A 27 4.29 -19.25 16.03
N MET A 28 3.34 -18.46 15.52
CA MET A 28 1.94 -18.84 15.48
C MET A 28 1.64 -19.43 14.10
N TYR A 29 1.12 -20.66 14.08
CA TYR A 29 0.49 -21.20 12.88
C TYR A 29 -0.83 -20.45 12.69
N ASN A 30 -0.80 -19.41 11.85
CA ASN A 30 -2.03 -18.78 11.41
C ASN A 30 -2.62 -19.64 10.29
N SER A 31 -3.74 -20.31 10.59
CA SER A 31 -4.46 -21.17 9.65
C SER A 31 -5.43 -20.39 8.75
N ASP A 32 -5.65 -19.11 9.03
CA ASP A 32 -6.64 -18.28 8.35
C ASP A 32 -5.98 -17.17 7.54
N TYR A 33 -6.60 -16.85 6.41
CA TYR A 33 -6.14 -15.78 5.52
C TYR A 33 -6.31 -14.43 6.20
N ASN A 34 -5.29 -13.56 6.14
CA ASN A 34 -5.43 -12.21 6.68
C ASN A 34 -6.19 -11.27 5.72
N ILE A 35 -6.35 -11.67 4.46
CA ILE A 35 -7.25 -11.06 3.49
C ILE A 35 -8.31 -12.07 3.08
N ASP A 36 -9.57 -11.77 3.34
CA ASP A 36 -10.71 -12.63 3.03
C ASP A 36 -11.92 -11.80 2.63
N ALA A 37 -12.56 -12.15 1.52
CA ALA A 37 -13.67 -11.39 0.95
C ALA A 37 -15.00 -11.67 1.64
N THR A 38 -15.09 -12.73 2.44
CA THR A 38 -16.33 -13.22 3.06
C THR A 38 -16.31 -12.99 4.58
N GLN A 39 -15.25 -13.43 5.25
CA GLN A 39 -15.11 -13.36 6.69
C GLN A 39 -14.73 -11.96 7.17
N PHE A 40 -13.79 -11.31 6.48
CA PHE A 40 -13.22 -10.02 6.90
C PHE A 40 -13.65 -8.86 6.03
N LEU A 41 -14.16 -9.11 4.81
CA LEU A 41 -14.58 -8.10 3.83
C LEU A 41 -13.47 -7.07 3.57
N ASN A 42 -12.20 -7.44 3.68
CA ASN A 42 -11.05 -6.53 3.70
C ASN A 42 -10.19 -6.61 2.43
N ASN A 43 -10.80 -7.01 1.30
CA ASN A 43 -10.07 -7.41 0.10
C ASN A 43 -10.01 -6.34 -1.00
N SER A 44 -10.46 -5.11 -0.74
CA SER A 44 -10.56 -4.09 -1.80
C SER A 44 -10.32 -2.67 -1.29
N PHE A 45 -9.77 -1.85 -2.18
CA PHE A 45 -9.55 -0.41 -2.01
C PHE A 45 -9.30 0.23 -3.38
N LYS A 46 -9.05 1.54 -3.42
CA LYS A 46 -8.89 2.27 -4.69
C LYS A 46 -7.67 3.20 -4.69
N ILE A 47 -7.19 3.51 -5.88
CA ILE A 47 -6.14 4.49 -6.12
C ILE A 47 -6.67 5.53 -7.11
N LYS A 48 -6.62 6.80 -6.73
CA LYS A 48 -6.91 7.93 -7.59
C LYS A 48 -5.63 8.38 -8.27
N VAL A 49 -5.55 8.17 -9.58
CA VAL A 49 -4.39 8.47 -10.42
C VAL A 49 -4.63 9.79 -11.14
N PRO A 50 -3.72 10.77 -11.07
CA PRO A 50 -3.84 11.99 -11.86
C PRO A 50 -3.59 11.69 -13.35
N THR A 51 -4.44 12.22 -14.23
CA THR A 51 -4.37 12.06 -15.69
C THR A 51 -4.80 13.36 -16.34
N ALA A 52 -4.22 13.77 -17.48
CA ALA A 52 -4.54 15.03 -18.16
C ALA A 52 -5.02 16.17 -17.21
N ARG A 53 -6.21 16.72 -17.43
CA ARG A 53 -6.81 17.75 -16.56
C ARG A 53 -7.72 17.19 -15.45
N THR A 54 -7.68 15.88 -15.21
CA THR A 54 -8.62 15.15 -14.35
C THR A 54 -7.90 14.09 -13.50
N THR A 55 -8.65 13.16 -12.95
CA THR A 55 -8.14 11.98 -12.25
C THR A 55 -8.96 10.75 -12.65
N SER A 56 -8.31 9.60 -12.73
CA SER A 56 -8.95 8.31 -12.96
C SER A 56 -8.85 7.45 -11.70
N THR A 57 -9.88 6.68 -11.38
CA THR A 57 -9.87 5.78 -10.22
C THR A 57 -9.58 4.36 -10.68
N VAL A 58 -8.56 3.74 -10.09
CA VAL A 58 -8.16 2.35 -10.31
C VAL A 58 -8.54 1.55 -9.07
N SER A 59 -9.41 0.55 -9.24
CA SER A 59 -9.76 -0.37 -8.16
C SER A 59 -8.66 -1.42 -7.98
N VAL A 60 -8.31 -1.70 -6.73
CA VAL A 60 -7.43 -2.80 -6.35
C VAL A 60 -8.26 -3.84 -5.61
N SER A 61 -8.26 -5.06 -6.14
CA SER A 61 -8.88 -6.22 -5.51
C SER A 61 -7.80 -7.23 -5.18
N LEU A 62 -7.81 -7.72 -3.95
CA LEU A 62 -6.91 -8.73 -3.43
C LEU A 62 -7.66 -10.07 -3.44
N PRO A 63 -7.17 -11.09 -4.16
CA PRO A 63 -7.63 -12.46 -3.94
C PRO A 63 -7.41 -12.87 -2.48
N GLU A 64 -8.24 -13.78 -1.98
CA GLU A 64 -8.12 -14.30 -0.61
C GLU A 64 -6.75 -14.95 -0.39
N GLY A 65 -6.13 -14.71 0.77
CA GLY A 65 -4.82 -15.28 1.07
C GLY A 65 -4.05 -14.60 2.19
N LEU A 66 -2.80 -15.05 2.37
CA LEU A 66 -1.83 -14.49 3.31
C LEU A 66 -0.93 -13.44 2.65
N TYR A 67 -1.14 -12.18 3.02
CA TYR A 67 -0.45 -11.01 2.49
C TYR A 67 0.50 -10.38 3.49
N SER A 68 1.76 -10.22 3.07
CA SER A 68 2.64 -9.20 3.64
C SER A 68 2.40 -7.86 2.93
N TYR A 69 2.88 -6.75 3.50
CA TYR A 69 2.79 -5.43 2.84
C TYR A 69 3.46 -5.41 1.46
N SER A 70 4.53 -6.17 1.27
CA SER A 70 5.16 -6.35 -0.06
C SER A 70 4.23 -7.03 -1.07
N LYS A 71 3.46 -8.04 -0.66
CA LYS A 71 2.46 -8.68 -1.53
C LYS A 71 1.30 -7.73 -1.87
N ILE A 72 0.85 -6.90 -0.91
CA ILE A 72 -0.18 -5.88 -1.17
C ILE A 72 0.37 -4.83 -2.15
N ASN A 73 1.61 -4.38 -1.97
CA ASN A 73 2.28 -3.46 -2.89
C ASN A 73 2.37 -4.05 -4.31
N ARG A 74 2.67 -5.35 -4.43
CA ARG A 74 2.66 -6.04 -5.72
C ARG A 74 1.27 -6.02 -6.37
N SER A 75 0.20 -6.24 -5.61
CA SER A 75 -1.17 -6.13 -6.14
C SER A 75 -1.51 -4.71 -6.59
N ILE A 76 -1.05 -3.68 -5.87
CA ILE A 76 -1.16 -2.27 -6.30
C ILE A 76 -0.48 -2.09 -7.66
N GLN A 77 0.77 -2.54 -7.79
CA GLN A 77 1.53 -2.42 -9.03
C GLN A 77 0.85 -3.17 -10.19
N THR A 78 0.36 -4.38 -9.96
CA THR A 78 -0.40 -5.14 -10.97
C THR A 78 -1.66 -4.40 -11.42
N ALA A 79 -2.43 -3.83 -10.49
CA ALA A 79 -3.62 -3.06 -10.83
C ALA A 79 -3.27 -1.81 -11.66
N LEU A 80 -2.18 -1.11 -11.31
CA LEU A 80 -1.70 0.05 -12.05
C LEU A 80 -1.14 -0.33 -13.43
N VAL A 81 -0.47 -1.47 -13.57
CA VAL A 81 -0.02 -1.99 -14.87
C VAL A 81 -1.22 -2.29 -15.77
N ASN A 82 -2.22 -2.99 -15.25
CA ASN A 82 -3.44 -3.33 -15.98
C ASN A 82 -4.22 -2.07 -16.40
N ALA A 83 -4.20 -1.02 -15.58
CA ALA A 83 -4.79 0.27 -15.91
C ALA A 83 -3.92 1.14 -16.85
N GLY A 84 -2.66 0.77 -17.10
CA GLY A 84 -1.69 1.61 -17.83
C GLY A 84 -1.32 2.90 -17.09
N ALA A 85 -1.31 2.88 -15.75
CA ALA A 85 -0.98 4.00 -14.87
C ALA A 85 0.46 3.91 -14.32
N TYR A 86 1.42 3.70 -15.21
CA TYR A 86 2.85 3.60 -14.90
C TYR A 86 3.68 4.19 -16.04
N LEU A 87 4.95 4.46 -15.79
CA LEU A 87 5.93 4.81 -16.84
C LEU A 87 7.05 3.77 -16.86
N ILE A 88 7.83 3.74 -17.93
CA ILE A 88 8.92 2.79 -18.12
C ILE A 88 10.23 3.58 -18.14
N ASN A 89 11.15 3.25 -17.22
CA ASN A 89 12.45 3.90 -17.15
C ASN A 89 13.37 3.43 -18.32
N PRO A 90 14.52 4.09 -18.56
CA PRO A 90 15.45 3.68 -19.61
C PRO A 90 15.99 2.25 -19.47
N SER A 91 15.96 1.67 -18.27
CA SER A 91 16.35 0.28 -18.00
C SER A 91 15.24 -0.73 -18.35
N GLY A 92 14.05 -0.27 -18.76
CA GLY A 92 12.90 -1.12 -19.08
C GLY A 92 12.02 -1.49 -17.88
N GLU A 93 12.24 -0.89 -16.72
CA GLU A 93 11.48 -1.18 -15.50
C GLU A 93 10.28 -0.25 -15.36
N ASN A 94 9.17 -0.81 -14.86
CA ASN A 94 7.97 -0.04 -14.57
C ASN A 94 8.17 0.81 -13.30
N VAL A 95 7.92 2.11 -13.43
CA VAL A 95 7.96 3.07 -12.34
C VAL A 95 6.55 3.46 -11.91
N PHE A 96 6.35 3.43 -10.60
CA PHE A 96 5.09 3.73 -9.94
C PHE A 96 5.26 4.94 -9.01
N TYR A 97 4.19 5.70 -8.82
CA TYR A 97 4.18 6.95 -8.04
C TYR A 97 3.48 6.81 -6.69
N ILE A 98 3.23 5.57 -6.29
CA ILE A 98 2.70 5.16 -5.00
C ILE A 98 3.39 3.84 -4.63
N GLN A 99 3.81 3.72 -3.37
CA GLN A 99 4.43 2.52 -2.86
C GLN A 99 3.94 2.25 -1.44
N LEU A 100 3.71 0.98 -1.12
CA LEU A 100 3.46 0.50 0.23
C LEU A 100 4.68 -0.24 0.75
N THR A 101 5.17 0.16 1.92
CA THR A 101 6.28 -0.47 2.64
C THR A 101 5.90 -0.74 4.09
N GLU A 102 6.66 -1.62 4.73
CA GLU A 102 6.62 -1.81 6.16
C GLU A 102 7.56 -0.81 6.84
N ASN A 103 7.06 -0.11 7.86
CA ASN A 103 7.91 0.67 8.75
C ASN A 103 8.16 -0.13 10.03
N SER A 104 9.37 -0.70 10.15
CA SER A 104 9.75 -1.55 11.28
C SER A 104 9.90 -0.80 12.61
N VAL A 105 10.12 0.52 12.58
CA VAL A 105 10.24 1.36 13.79
C VAL A 105 8.88 1.56 14.43
N TYR A 106 7.85 1.80 13.60
CA TYR A 106 6.47 2.03 14.05
C TYR A 106 5.57 0.80 13.97
N TYR A 107 6.09 -0.34 13.49
CA TYR A 107 5.34 -1.57 13.24
C TYR A 107 4.05 -1.32 12.46
N ALA A 108 4.13 -0.48 11.44
CA ALA A 108 2.98 0.03 10.70
C ALA A 108 3.21 0.03 9.19
N ALA A 109 2.11 0.09 8.43
CA ALA A 109 2.14 0.32 6.99
C ALA A 109 2.53 1.77 6.69
N GLN A 110 3.43 1.96 5.74
CA GLN A 110 3.83 3.27 5.23
C GLN A 110 3.49 3.37 3.75
N PHE A 111 2.76 4.42 3.39
CA PHE A 111 2.51 4.78 2.00
C PHE A 111 3.37 5.97 1.61
N ASP A 112 4.20 5.76 0.61
CA ASP A 112 5.00 6.82 -0.01
C ASP A 112 4.35 7.23 -1.33
N PHE A 113 4.17 8.53 -1.51
CA PHE A 113 3.57 9.10 -2.71
C PHE A 113 4.56 10.08 -3.36
N SER A 114 4.70 10.00 -4.67
CA SER A 114 5.54 10.91 -5.44
C SER A 114 4.74 11.60 -6.55
N SER A 115 5.23 12.74 -7.02
CA SER A 115 4.57 13.45 -8.11
C SER A 115 4.62 12.62 -9.39
N THR A 116 3.47 12.45 -10.02
CA THR A 116 3.39 11.94 -11.39
C THR A 116 3.91 13.01 -12.35
N PRO A 117 4.83 12.70 -13.27
CA PRO A 117 5.35 13.66 -14.23
C PRO A 117 4.25 14.15 -15.18
N THR A 118 4.28 15.43 -15.51
CA THR A 118 3.42 16.02 -16.56
C THR A 118 3.98 15.81 -17.98
N GLY A 119 5.23 15.34 -18.05
CA GLY A 119 6.00 15.02 -19.25
C GLY A 119 7.38 14.48 -18.84
N GLY A 120 8.21 14.06 -19.78
CA GLY A 120 9.56 13.59 -19.48
C GLY A 120 10.14 12.64 -20.51
N THR A 121 11.31 12.09 -20.20
CA THR A 121 12.06 11.15 -21.05
C THR A 121 11.68 9.69 -20.85
N TRP A 122 10.86 9.37 -19.85
CA TRP A 122 10.41 8.01 -19.59
C TRP A 122 9.37 7.58 -20.61
N THR A 123 9.44 6.31 -21.01
CA THR A 123 8.57 5.74 -22.02
C THR A 123 7.17 5.51 -21.44
N ARG A 124 6.15 5.86 -22.22
CA ARG A 124 4.74 5.67 -21.86
C ARG A 124 4.32 4.23 -22.21
N PRO A 125 3.38 3.62 -21.47
CA PRO A 125 2.87 2.31 -21.81
C PRO A 125 2.13 2.35 -23.15
N ALA A 126 2.08 1.21 -23.85
CA ALA A 126 1.44 1.12 -25.17
C ALA A 126 -0.08 1.35 -25.11
N SER A 127 -0.73 0.99 -24.00
CA SER A 127 -2.17 1.12 -23.78
C SER A 127 -2.48 1.58 -22.35
N GLY A 128 -3.75 1.93 -22.10
CA GLY A 128 -4.25 2.36 -20.79
C GLY A 128 -4.06 3.85 -20.51
N LEU A 129 -4.19 4.24 -19.24
CA LEU A 129 -4.37 5.64 -18.84
C LEU A 129 -3.25 6.56 -19.32
N PHE A 130 -1.99 6.19 -19.12
CA PHE A 130 -0.84 7.03 -19.49
C PHE A 130 -0.38 6.84 -20.94
N SER A 131 -0.98 5.97 -21.75
CA SER A 131 -0.58 5.82 -23.16
C SER A 131 -0.98 7.04 -24.01
N SER A 132 -0.39 7.19 -25.20
CA SER A 132 -0.74 8.27 -26.13
C SER A 132 -2.19 8.20 -26.63
N GLY A 133 -2.75 6.99 -26.76
CA GLY A 133 -4.15 6.76 -27.10
C GLY A 133 -5.11 6.77 -25.90
N GLY A 134 -4.59 6.86 -24.67
CA GLY A 134 -5.37 6.96 -23.43
C GLY A 134 -5.65 8.41 -23.02
N THR A 135 -6.01 8.61 -21.75
CA THR A 135 -6.23 9.95 -21.18
C THR A 135 -4.95 10.79 -21.17
N GLY A 136 -3.82 10.12 -21.00
CA GLY A 136 -2.48 10.68 -20.98
C GLY A 136 -2.01 11.20 -19.63
N LEU A 137 -0.75 11.66 -19.63
CA LEU A 137 -0.08 12.18 -18.45
C LEU A 137 -0.82 13.41 -17.89
N PRO A 138 -0.68 13.70 -16.58
CA PRO A 138 -1.20 14.92 -15.98
C PRO A 138 -0.80 16.19 -16.77
N ALA A 139 -1.75 17.09 -16.94
CA ALA A 139 -1.61 18.39 -17.61
C ALA A 139 -2.10 19.55 -16.72
N ILE A 140 -2.39 19.28 -15.45
CA ILE A 140 -2.81 20.27 -14.45
C ILE A 140 -1.63 21.09 -13.91
N ARG A 141 -1.89 22.36 -13.60
CA ARG A 141 -0.98 23.21 -12.79
C ARG A 141 -0.99 22.70 -11.34
N GLY A 142 0.17 22.35 -10.81
CA GLY A 142 0.36 21.82 -9.45
C GLY A 142 1.33 20.64 -9.45
N THR A 143 1.50 20.00 -8.28
CA THR A 143 2.22 18.73 -8.12
C THR A 143 1.19 17.59 -8.13
N PRO A 144 0.91 16.96 -9.29
CA PRO A 144 -0.09 15.90 -9.36
C PRO A 144 0.42 14.64 -8.67
N VAL A 145 -0.13 14.34 -7.49
CA VAL A 145 0.24 13.17 -6.68
C VAL A 145 -0.92 12.16 -6.69
N PRO A 146 -0.65 10.84 -6.86
CA PRO A 146 -1.66 9.81 -6.66
C PRO A 146 -2.23 9.85 -5.24
N ARG A 147 -3.46 9.38 -5.07
CA ARG A 147 -4.09 9.30 -3.74
C ARG A 147 -4.65 7.91 -3.49
N LEU A 148 -4.39 7.37 -2.32
CA LEU A 148 -5.02 6.16 -1.81
C LEU A 148 -6.44 6.51 -1.35
N ILE A 149 -7.43 5.73 -1.78
CA ILE A 149 -8.82 5.82 -1.32
C ILE A 149 -9.12 4.54 -0.52
N ILE A 150 -9.39 4.73 0.78
CA ILE A 150 -9.92 3.70 1.67
C ILE A 150 -11.43 3.90 1.73
N ASP A 151 -12.16 3.25 0.83
CA ASP A 151 -13.63 3.18 0.83
C ASP A 151 -14.16 1.91 1.52
N ASN A 152 -13.26 0.97 1.79
CA ASN A 152 -13.51 -0.22 2.60
C ASN A 152 -12.83 -0.08 3.96
N ALA A 153 -13.60 0.20 5.00
CA ALA A 153 -13.08 0.38 6.35
C ALA A 153 -12.40 -0.89 6.92
N ALA A 154 -12.80 -2.08 6.47
CA ALA A 154 -12.17 -3.33 6.90
C ALA A 154 -10.76 -3.47 6.32
N PHE A 155 -10.54 -3.08 5.06
CA PHE A 155 -9.19 -2.96 4.49
C PHE A 155 -8.39 -1.86 5.20
N GLY A 156 -9.02 -0.74 5.57
CA GLY A 156 -8.38 0.31 6.37
C GLY A 156 -7.69 -0.23 7.63
N LYS A 157 -8.31 -1.20 8.33
CA LYS A 157 -7.70 -1.86 9.49
C LYS A 157 -6.42 -2.64 9.16
N VAL A 158 -6.33 -3.24 7.96
CA VAL A 158 -5.14 -4.00 7.51
C VAL A 158 -3.91 -3.09 7.41
N VAL A 159 -4.12 -1.84 7.00
CA VAL A 159 -3.05 -0.84 6.79
C VAL A 159 -3.02 0.25 7.85
N GLY A 160 -3.79 0.12 8.94
CA GLY A 160 -3.82 1.10 10.04
C GLY A 160 -4.39 2.47 9.67
N LEU A 161 -5.26 2.57 8.67
CA LEU A 161 -5.89 3.81 8.21
C LEU A 161 -7.41 3.80 8.39
N THR A 162 -8.01 4.97 8.62
CA THR A 162 -9.47 5.13 8.59
C THR A 162 -9.97 5.36 7.18
N ALA A 163 -11.27 5.15 6.95
CA ALA A 163 -11.89 5.44 5.66
C ALA A 163 -11.67 6.91 5.26
N GLY A 164 -11.22 7.14 4.02
CA GLY A 164 -10.79 8.46 3.59
C GLY A 164 -9.92 8.43 2.34
N THR A 165 -9.43 9.60 1.94
CA THR A 165 -8.50 9.74 0.81
C THR A 165 -7.17 10.33 1.30
N TYR A 166 -6.07 9.63 1.04
CA TYR A 166 -4.73 9.95 1.52
C TYR A 166 -3.75 10.21 0.37
N PRO A 167 -2.86 11.20 0.47
CA PRO A 167 -2.85 12.25 1.49
C PRO A 167 -4.15 13.08 1.45
N SER A 168 -4.58 13.61 2.59
CA SER A 168 -5.86 14.34 2.75
C SER A 168 -5.86 15.71 2.05
N ALA A 169 -4.68 16.32 1.91
CA ALA A 169 -4.43 17.52 1.11
C ALA A 169 -3.44 17.24 -0.04
N LEU A 170 -3.49 18.07 -1.09
CA LEU A 170 -2.42 18.11 -2.08
C LEU A 170 -1.15 18.60 -1.36
N GLN A 171 -0.13 17.76 -1.28
CA GLN A 171 1.14 18.15 -0.66
C GLN A 171 1.84 19.15 -1.59
N GLN A 172 1.67 20.43 -1.33
CA GLN A 172 2.47 21.49 -1.94
C GLN A 172 3.87 21.37 -1.34
N PHE A 173 4.83 20.79 -2.07
CA PHE A 173 6.23 20.89 -1.68
C PHE A 173 6.62 22.38 -1.67
N HIS A 174 6.73 22.97 -0.49
CA HIS A 174 7.51 24.18 -0.29
C HIS A 174 8.93 23.73 0.03
N VAL A 175 9.84 23.86 -0.94
CA VAL A 175 11.27 23.70 -0.67
C VAL A 175 11.67 24.88 0.20
N LEU A 176 11.80 24.68 1.51
CA LEU A 176 12.65 25.56 2.30
C LEU A 176 14.08 25.17 1.95
N GLY A 177 14.68 25.95 1.07
CA GLY A 177 16.13 25.94 0.92
C GLY A 177 16.76 26.31 2.26
N TYR A 178 17.82 25.59 2.62
CA TYR A 178 18.90 26.19 3.39
C TYR A 178 19.79 26.97 2.43
#